data_AF-A0A6B3HGD9-F1
#
_entry.id   AF-A0A6B3HGD9-F1
#
_cell.length_a   1.000
_cell.length_b   1.000
_cell.length_c   1.000
_cell.angle_alpha   90.00
_cell.angle_beta   90.00
_cell.angle_gamma   90.00
#
_symmetry.space_group_name_H-M   'P 1'
#
loop_
_entity.id
_entity.type
_entity.pdbx_description
1 polymer ?
#
loop_
_entity_poly.entity_id
_entity_poly.type
_entity_poly.pdbx_seq_one_letter_code
_entity_poly.pdbx_strand_id
1 'polypeptide(L)'
;SDSRSGDNGKYGADEGAARSDTAMVMHVDKGHKSASVVSIPRDTLIERPACASDTTDETVPAQHRAMFNTAYEVGGPACAVKTVESMSGIRMDH
;
A
#
# COMPACT_ATOMS: atom_id res chain seq x y z
N SER A 1 0.72 -5.46 -7.31
CA SER A 1 2.00 -5.71 -6.64
C SER A 1 2.90 -6.46 -7.58
N ASP A 2 4.08 -5.95 -7.87
CA ASP A 2 5.14 -6.59 -8.63
C ASP A 2 5.98 -7.36 -7.62
N SER A 3 5.76 -8.67 -7.56
CA SER A 3 6.71 -9.60 -6.93
C SER A 3 7.53 -10.23 -8.04
N ARG A 4 8.86 -10.31 -7.83
CA ARG A 4 9.77 -10.98 -8.77
C ARG A 4 10.03 -12.44 -8.41
N SER A 5 9.22 -12.98 -7.50
CA SER A 5 9.22 -14.39 -7.11
C SER A 5 8.98 -15.31 -8.31
N GLY A 6 9.78 -16.37 -8.47
CA GLY A 6 9.64 -17.39 -9.52
C GLY A 6 10.71 -17.29 -10.63
N ASP A 7 10.39 -17.75 -11.85
CA ASP A 7 11.32 -17.85 -13.00
C ASP A 7 11.82 -16.50 -13.57
N ASN A 8 11.53 -15.39 -12.89
CA ASN A 8 11.84 -14.03 -13.32
C ASN A 8 13.24 -13.54 -12.90
N GLY A 9 14.06 -14.40 -12.26
CA GLY A 9 15.41 -14.04 -11.79
C GLY A 9 16.38 -13.53 -12.87
N LYS A 10 16.10 -13.81 -14.15
CA LYS A 10 16.86 -13.24 -15.29
C LYS A 10 16.65 -11.74 -15.51
N TYR A 11 15.62 -11.14 -14.91
CA TYR A 11 15.26 -9.73 -15.07
C TYR A 11 15.55 -8.87 -13.83
N GLY A 12 16.12 -9.45 -12.77
CA GLY A 12 16.52 -8.77 -11.55
C GLY A 12 16.51 -9.71 -10.34
N ALA A 13 17.32 -9.42 -9.34
CA ALA A 13 17.32 -10.15 -8.08
C ALA A 13 15.98 -9.95 -7.34
N ASP A 14 15.48 -11.03 -6.74
CA ASP A 14 14.37 -10.96 -5.80
C ASP A 14 14.89 -10.38 -4.49
N GLU A 15 14.63 -9.09 -4.25
CA GLU A 15 14.98 -8.42 -2.99
C GLU A 15 13.92 -8.63 -1.90
N GLY A 16 12.97 -9.55 -2.11
CA GLY A 16 12.14 -10.13 -1.05
C GLY A 16 10.97 -9.28 -0.57
N ALA A 17 10.74 -8.09 -1.14
CA ALA A 17 9.62 -7.24 -0.73
C ALA A 17 8.72 -6.88 -1.92
N ALA A 18 7.47 -7.35 -1.87
CA ALA A 18 6.45 -6.98 -2.84
C ALA A 18 6.16 -5.47 -2.71
N ARG A 19 6.12 -4.75 -3.84
CA ARG A 19 5.80 -3.31 -3.87
C ARG A 19 4.40 -3.10 -4.43
N SER A 20 3.70 -2.08 -3.94
CA SER A 20 2.44 -1.64 -4.56
C SER A 20 2.74 -0.81 -5.81
N ASP A 21 2.49 -1.33 -7.02
CA ASP A 21 2.66 -0.56 -8.27
C ASP A 21 1.40 0.21 -8.68
N THR A 22 0.25 -0.24 -8.22
CA THR A 22 -1.04 0.40 -8.47
C THR A 22 -1.84 0.40 -7.17
N ALA A 23 -2.21 1.59 -6.70
CA ALA A 23 -3.10 1.78 -5.58
C ALA A 23 -4.26 2.67 -5.99
N MET A 24 -5.47 2.26 -5.64
CA MET A 24 -6.71 2.99 -5.95
C MET A 24 -7.64 2.90 -4.75
N VAL A 25 -8.28 4.02 -4.41
CA VAL A 25 -9.40 4.05 -3.47
C VAL A 25 -10.68 4.06 -4.29
N MET A 26 -11.56 3.10 -4.01
CA MET A 26 -12.84 2.97 -4.69
C MET A 26 -13.97 3.21 -3.70
N HIS A 27 -14.88 4.12 -4.04
CA HIS A 27 -16.14 4.33 -3.32
C HIS A 27 -17.29 3.84 -4.19
N VAL A 28 -18.09 2.92 -3.68
CA VAL A 28 -19.31 2.43 -4.34
C VAL A 28 -20.51 3.00 -3.60
N ASP A 29 -21.37 3.75 -4.30
CA ASP A 29 -22.55 4.33 -3.67
C ASP A 29 -23.51 3.24 -3.23
N LYS A 30 -24.20 3.43 -2.09
CA LYS A 30 -25.14 2.45 -1.50
C LYS A 30 -26.21 1.94 -2.47
N GLY A 31 -26.59 2.74 -3.47
CA GLY A 31 -27.55 2.33 -4.51
C GLY A 31 -26.96 1.45 -5.61
N HIS A 32 -25.64 1.24 -5.61
CA HIS A 32 -24.84 0.47 -6.57
C HIS A 32 -24.99 0.94 -8.04
N LYS A 33 -25.32 2.23 -8.24
CA LYS A 33 -25.51 2.83 -9.58
C LYS A 33 -24.31 3.64 -10.05
N SER A 34 -23.38 3.95 -9.15
CA SER A 34 -22.21 4.77 -9.39
C SER A 34 -21.07 4.32 -8.50
N ALA A 35 -19.85 4.51 -9.01
CA ALA A 35 -18.62 4.33 -8.27
C ALA A 35 -17.65 5.46 -8.63
N SER A 36 -16.88 5.89 -7.64
CA SER A 36 -15.78 6.84 -7.81
C SER A 36 -14.47 6.16 -7.51
N VAL A 37 -13.44 6.45 -8.29
CA VAL A 37 -12.10 5.87 -8.13
C VAL A 37 -11.08 7.00 -8.10
N VAL A 38 -10.18 6.94 -7.12
CA VAL A 38 -9.03 7.85 -6.99
C VAL A 38 -7.76 7.03 -7.00
N SER A 39 -6.89 7.28 -7.97
CA SER A 39 -5.57 6.65 -8.04
C SER A 39 -4.59 7.32 -7.09
N ILE A 40 -3.81 6.52 -6.37
CA ILE A 40 -2.67 6.98 -5.58
C ILE A 40 -1.40 6.62 -6.34
N PRO A 41 -0.64 7.61 -6.86
CA PRO A 41 0.63 7.35 -7.51
C PRO A 41 1.62 6.66 -6.58
N ARG A 42 2.40 5.71 -7.11
CA ARG A 42 3.38 4.90 -6.39
C ARG A 42 4.34 5.70 -5.50
N ASP A 43 4.84 6.79 -6.05
CA ASP A 43 5.90 7.60 -5.46
C ASP A 43 5.35 8.86 -4.76
N THR A 44 4.05 8.86 -4.44
CA THR A 44 3.44 9.92 -3.63
C THR A 44 4.19 10.01 -2.31
N LEU A 45 4.74 11.19 -2.00
CA LEU A 45 5.38 11.43 -0.72
C LEU A 45 4.31 11.53 0.37
N ILE A 46 4.45 10.69 1.38
CA ILE A 46 3.50 10.52 2.48
C ILE A 46 4.18 10.60 3.84
N GLU A 47 3.36 10.86 4.84
CA GLU A 47 3.65 10.60 6.24
C GLU A 47 3.16 9.19 6.57
N ARG A 48 4.06 8.19 6.53
CA ARG A 48 3.68 6.80 6.80
C ARG A 48 3.55 6.61 8.32
N PRO A 49 2.36 6.28 8.85
CA PRO A 49 2.21 6.01 10.28
C PRO A 49 2.91 4.70 10.66
N ALA A 50 3.19 4.52 11.96
CA ALA A 50 3.61 3.21 12.45
C ALA A 50 2.48 2.19 12.26
N CYS A 51 2.82 0.96 11.88
CA CYS A 51 1.86 -0.10 11.56
C CYS A 51 2.45 -1.48 11.89
N ALA A 52 1.60 -2.48 12.06
CA ALA A 52 2.06 -3.86 12.23
C ALA A 52 2.33 -4.47 10.84
N SER A 53 3.48 -5.13 10.70
CA SER A 53 3.80 -5.93 9.52
C SER A 53 2.92 -7.17 9.49
N ASP A 54 2.32 -7.44 8.33
CA ASP A 54 1.51 -8.63 8.06
C ASP A 54 2.32 -9.90 7.85
N THR A 55 3.64 -9.79 7.67
CA THR A 55 4.55 -10.91 7.40
C THR A 55 5.42 -11.29 8.58
N THR A 56 5.75 -10.33 9.44
CA THR A 56 6.67 -10.53 10.57
C THR A 56 6.01 -10.31 11.94
N ASP A 57 4.76 -9.84 11.99
CA ASP A 57 4.07 -9.38 13.21
C ASP A 57 4.82 -8.27 14.00
N GLU A 58 5.91 -7.74 13.43
CA GLU A 58 6.70 -6.68 14.03
C GLU A 58 6.08 -5.30 13.76
N THR A 59 6.38 -4.33 14.62
CA THR A 59 5.97 -2.94 14.39
C THR A 59 6.93 -2.28 13.41
N VAL A 60 6.40 -1.86 12.26
CA VAL A 60 7.05 -0.95 11.33
C VAL A 60 6.99 0.47 11.93
N PRO A 61 8.14 1.15 12.13
CA PRO A 61 8.15 2.51 12.65
C PRO A 61 7.56 3.51 11.65
N ALA A 62 6.99 4.59 12.20
CA ALA A 62 6.55 5.72 11.42
C ALA A 62 7.72 6.34 10.65
N GLN A 63 7.44 6.85 9.45
CA GLN A 63 8.47 7.46 8.60
C GLN A 63 7.94 8.69 7.91
N HIS A 64 8.69 9.79 8.06
CA HIS A 64 8.46 11.02 7.35
C HIS A 64 8.98 10.94 5.91
N ARG A 65 8.25 11.57 4.97
CA ARG A 65 8.62 11.68 3.55
C ARG A 65 8.94 10.33 2.90
N ALA A 66 8.12 9.32 3.16
CA ALA A 66 8.21 8.02 2.50
C ALA A 66 7.45 8.02 1.15
N MET A 67 7.83 7.17 0.20
CA MET A 67 6.99 6.91 -0.98
C MET A 67 5.86 5.95 -0.60
N PHE A 68 4.65 6.15 -1.15
CA PHE A 68 3.47 5.35 -0.80
C PHE A 68 3.68 3.84 -0.94
N ASN A 69 4.34 3.40 -2.01
CA ASN A 69 4.63 1.98 -2.23
C ASN A 69 5.40 1.29 -1.09
N THR A 70 6.20 2.06 -0.34
CA THR A 70 6.97 1.53 0.79
C THR A 70 6.06 1.02 1.89
N ALA A 71 4.83 1.53 2.03
CA ALA A 71 3.90 1.08 3.06
C ALA A 71 3.54 -0.40 2.88
N TYR A 72 3.31 -0.83 1.64
CA TYR A 72 3.10 -2.24 1.33
C TYR A 72 4.41 -3.04 1.43
N GLU A 73 5.53 -2.44 1.02
CA GLU A 73 6.83 -3.12 1.04
C GLU A 73 7.26 -3.57 2.44
N VAL A 74 7.03 -2.72 3.45
CA VAL A 74 7.55 -2.97 4.81
C VAL A 74 6.54 -3.64 5.75
N GLY A 75 5.25 -3.61 5.43
CA GLY A 75 4.23 -4.23 6.28
C GLY A 75 2.88 -4.49 5.59
N GLY A 76 2.93 -4.66 4.27
CA GLY A 76 1.85 -5.23 3.47
C GLY A 76 0.55 -4.42 3.43
N PRO A 77 -0.58 -5.07 3.11
CA PRO A 77 -1.87 -4.41 2.92
C PRO A 77 -2.34 -3.65 4.16
N ALA A 78 -2.05 -4.15 5.38
CA ALA A 78 -2.45 -3.50 6.62
C ALA A 78 -1.78 -2.12 6.77
N CYS A 79 -0.47 -2.03 6.52
CA CYS A 79 0.26 -0.77 6.50
C CYS A 79 -0.21 0.16 5.37
N ALA A 80 -0.49 -0.38 4.18
CA ALA A 80 -1.01 0.40 3.05
C ALA A 80 -2.38 1.02 3.37
N VAL A 81 -3.33 0.24 3.90
CA VAL A 81 -4.65 0.73 4.31
C VAL A 81 -4.51 1.81 5.38
N LYS A 82 -3.76 1.55 6.45
CA LYS A 82 -3.57 2.53 7.53
C LYS A 82 -2.97 3.85 7.03
N THR A 83 -2.09 3.77 6.04
CA THR A 83 -1.52 4.94 5.38
C THR A 83 -2.58 5.74 4.61
N VAL A 84 -3.41 5.06 3.81
CA VAL A 84 -4.52 5.71 3.08
C VAL A 84 -5.49 6.38 4.05
N GLU A 85 -5.87 5.69 5.13
CA GLU A 85 -6.76 6.24 6.16
C GLU A 85 -6.14 7.47 6.83
N SER A 86 -4.84 7.41 7.16
CA SER A 86 -4.13 8.52 7.79
C SER A 86 -4.02 9.75 6.88
N MET A 87 -3.81 9.58 5.57
CA MET A 87 -3.66 10.71 4.64
C MET A 87 -5.00 11.28 4.15
N SER A 88 -6.06 10.46 4.13
CA SER A 88 -7.38 10.88 3.62
C SER A 88 -8.37 11.25 4.72
N GLY A 89 -8.18 10.74 5.94
CA GLY A 89 -9.17 10.83 7.02
C GLY A 89 -10.42 9.95 6.80
N ILE A 90 -10.41 9.09 5.77
CA ILE A 90 -11.53 8.21 5.42
C ILE A 90 -11.21 6.80 5.91
N ARG A 91 -12.15 6.15 6.59
CA ARG A 91 -12.06 4.74 6.95
C ARG A 91 -12.19 3.88 5.69
N MET A 92 -11.28 2.94 5.49
CA MET A 92 -11.35 2.00 4.39
C MET A 92 -12.16 0.77 4.81
N ASP A 93 -13.29 0.58 4.14
CA ASP A 93 -14.08 -0.64 4.21
C ASP A 93 -13.65 -1.61 3.10
N HIS A 94 -13.86 -2.91 3.31
CA HIS A 94 -13.49 -3.98 2.39
C HIS A 94 -14.42 -5.18 2.57
#